data_AF-A0A838MTC1-F1
#
_entry.id   AF-A0A838MTC1-F1
#
_cell.length_a   1.000
_cell.length_b   1.000
_cell.length_c   1.000
_cell.angle_alpha   90.00
_cell.angle_beta   90.00
_cell.angle_gamma   90.00
#
_symmetry.space_group_name_H-M   'P 1'
#
loop_
_entity.id
_entity.type
_entity.pdbx_description
1 polymer ?
#
loop_
_entity_poly.entity_id
_entity_poly.type
_entity_poly.pdbx_seq_one_letter_code
_entity_poly.pdbx_strand_id
1 'polypeptide(L)'
;MASKFLQHAKQTGIYWLARRLPTCKEIAPVMSESLERRLSARERVVLKLHLLVCEFCVRYLDQIILMHRALRARTAQLDEPPATPATSLPPAARERLKRALTNSRTEELGTERDRQD
;
A
#
# COMPACT_ATOMS: atom_id res chain seq x y z
N MET A 1 4.32 19.02 41.36
CA MET A 1 5.13 19.69 40.32
C MET A 1 5.85 18.72 39.36
N ALA A 2 6.24 17.52 39.80
CA ALA A 2 6.88 16.51 38.93
C ALA A 2 6.00 16.00 37.77
N SER A 3 4.66 15.93 37.94
CA SER A 3 3.77 15.43 36.86
C SER A 3 3.65 16.39 35.67
N LYS A 4 3.64 17.71 35.91
CA LYS A 4 3.58 18.72 34.84
C LYS A 4 4.85 18.72 33.99
N PHE A 5 6.03 18.55 34.61
CA PHE A 5 7.29 18.42 33.89
C PHE A 5 7.35 17.15 33.02
N LEU A 6 6.88 16.00 33.53
CA LEU A 6 6.74 14.78 32.72
C LEU A 6 5.72 14.94 31.58
N GLN A 7 4.61 15.62 31.83
CA GLN A 7 3.59 15.89 30.81
C GLN A 7 4.12 16.81 29.71
N HIS A 8 4.81 17.89 30.05
CA HIS A 8 5.43 18.79 29.07
C HIS A 8 6.53 18.09 28.28
N ALA A 9 7.42 17.33 28.94
CA ALA A 9 8.45 16.56 28.24
C ALA A 9 7.86 15.53 27.26
N LYS A 10 6.77 14.84 27.65
CA LYS A 10 6.03 13.94 26.75
C LYS A 10 5.40 14.68 25.58
N GLN A 11 4.73 15.81 25.83
CA GLN A 11 4.11 16.61 24.77
C GLN A 11 5.15 17.15 23.79
N THR A 12 6.27 17.70 24.27
CA THR A 12 7.35 18.20 23.42
C THR A 12 7.97 17.08 22.58
N GLY A 13 8.16 15.89 23.14
CA GLY A 13 8.63 14.71 22.41
C GLY A 13 7.66 14.27 21.31
N ILE A 14 6.36 14.24 21.60
CA ILE A 14 5.31 13.89 20.61
C ILE A 14 5.24 14.93 19.49
N TYR A 15 5.26 16.22 19.82
CA TYR A 15 5.26 17.29 18.81
C TYR A 15 6.52 17.28 17.94
N TRP A 16 7.68 17.01 18.54
CA TRP A 16 8.93 16.87 17.79
C TRP A 16 8.89 15.65 16.86
N LEU A 17 8.37 14.52 17.34
CA LEU A 17 8.16 13.32 16.55
C LEU A 17 7.19 13.60 15.39
N ALA A 18 6.03 14.19 15.66
CA ALA A 18 5.04 14.57 14.64
C ALA A 18 5.60 15.53 13.58
N ARG A 19 6.54 16.41 13.95
CA ARG A 19 7.19 17.35 13.00
C ARG A 19 8.24 16.68 12.11
N ARG A 20 8.78 15.52 12.50
CA ARG A 20 9.78 14.78 11.72
C ARG A 20 9.19 13.63 10.91
N LEU A 21 7.97 13.22 11.23
CA LEU A 21 7.25 12.21 10.47
C LEU A 21 6.64 12.79 9.19
N PRO A 22 6.42 11.94 8.17
CA PRO A 22 5.69 12.35 6.99
C PRO A 22 4.27 12.78 7.37
N THR A 23 3.74 13.71 6.58
CA THR A 23 2.39 14.24 6.72
C THR A 23 1.34 13.15 6.47
N CYS A 24 0.10 13.40 6.92
CA CYS A 24 -1.01 12.48 6.67
C CYS A 24 -1.22 12.19 5.16
N LYS A 25 -0.93 13.17 4.29
CA LYS A 25 -1.03 13.02 2.83
C LYS A 25 0.04 12.10 2.27
N GLU A 26 1.24 12.13 2.82
CA GLU A 26 2.37 11.30 2.39
C GLU A 26 2.27 9.87 2.94
N ILE A 27 1.65 9.68 4.12
CA ILE A 27 1.49 8.34 4.70
C ILE A 27 0.29 7.57 4.13
N ALA A 28 -0.74 8.26 3.63
CA ALA A 28 -1.93 7.61 3.09
C ALA A 28 -1.63 6.64 1.91
N PRO A 29 -0.75 6.97 0.94
CA PRO A 29 -0.30 6.02 -0.08
C PRO A 29 0.39 4.79 0.52
N VAL A 30 1.27 4.99 1.50
CA VAL A 30 1.98 3.89 2.19
C VAL A 30 1.00 2.95 2.90
N MET A 31 -0.09 3.49 3.46
CA MET A 31 -1.16 2.69 4.05
C MET A 31 -1.88 1.84 3.00
N SER A 32 -2.23 2.42 1.85
CA SER A 32 -2.86 1.69 0.74
C SER A 32 -1.94 0.59 0.22
N GLU A 33 -0.67 0.93 -0.03
CA GLU A 33 0.34 -0.01 -0.49
C GLU A 33 0.58 -1.15 0.49
N SER A 34 0.40 -0.93 1.81
CA SER A 34 0.50 -1.99 2.82
C SER A 34 -0.54 -3.11 2.66
N LEU A 35 -1.65 -2.83 1.96
CA LEU A 35 -2.72 -3.80 1.69
C LEU A 35 -2.49 -4.63 0.41
N GLU A 36 -1.59 -4.17 -0.45
CA GLU A 36 -1.31 -4.77 -1.77
C GLU A 36 0.08 -5.41 -1.81
N ARG A 37 1.10 -4.74 -1.25
CA ARG A 37 2.48 -5.19 -1.20
C ARG A 37 3.01 -5.28 0.22
N ARG A 38 4.09 -6.04 0.41
CA ARG A 38 4.85 -6.01 1.65
C ARG A 38 5.62 -4.68 1.72
N LEU A 39 5.37 -3.91 2.78
CA LEU A 39 6.18 -2.73 3.09
C LEU A 39 7.62 -3.12 3.45
N SER A 40 8.56 -2.25 3.07
CA SER A 40 9.93 -2.30 3.55
C SER A 40 9.98 -2.06 5.07
N ALA A 41 11.09 -2.46 5.71
CA ALA A 41 11.25 -2.29 7.16
C ALA A 41 11.13 -0.82 7.57
N ARG A 42 11.68 0.10 6.77
CA ARG A 42 11.62 1.55 7.01
C ARG A 42 10.19 2.08 6.95
N GLU A 43 9.45 1.74 5.89
CA GLU A 43 8.05 2.17 5.72
C GLU A 43 7.18 1.67 6.88
N ARG A 44 7.40 0.43 7.32
CA ARG A 44 6.67 -0.15 8.46
C ARG A 44 6.94 0.62 9.76
N VAL A 45 8.18 1.02 10.02
CA VAL A 45 8.54 1.80 11.21
C VAL A 45 7.92 3.20 11.16
N VAL A 46 8.06 3.89 10.01
CA VAL A 46 7.50 5.23 9.83
C VAL A 46 5.98 5.23 9.97
N LEU A 47 5.30 4.26 9.36
CA LEU A 47 3.85 4.09 9.47
C LEU A 47 3.42 3.84 10.93
N LYS A 48 4.11 2.93 11.64
CA LYS A 48 3.82 2.67 13.07
C LYS A 48 3.98 3.92 13.92
N LEU A 49 5.06 4.68 13.73
CA LEU A 49 5.28 5.92 14.47
C LEU A 49 4.19 6.96 14.16
N HIS A 50 3.70 7.03 12.92
CA HIS A 50 2.65 7.98 12.53
C HIS A 50 1.32 7.63 13.21
N LEU A 51 0.96 6.36 13.22
CA LEU A 51 -0.25 5.86 13.86
C LEU A 51 -0.26 6.06 15.39
N LEU A 52 0.91 6.13 16.03
CA LEU A 52 1.01 6.42 17.47
C LEU A 52 0.68 7.90 17.80
N VAL A 53 0.86 8.81 16.86
CA VAL A 53 0.67 10.26 17.08
C VAL A 53 -0.58 10.84 16.42
N CYS A 54 -1.15 10.12 15.44
CA CYS A 54 -2.29 10.60 14.65
C CYS A 54 -3.45 9.59 14.68
N GLU A 55 -4.47 9.88 15.50
CA GLU A 55 -5.66 9.04 15.63
C GLU A 55 -6.50 8.99 14.33
N PHE A 56 -6.56 10.08 13.57
CA PHE A 56 -7.28 10.10 12.29
C PHE A 56 -6.73 9.09 11.29
N CYS A 57 -5.40 8.94 11.26
CA CYS A 57 -4.72 7.99 10.40
C CYS A 57 -4.96 6.53 10.86
N VAL A 58 -5.14 6.28 12.16
CA VAL A 58 -5.59 4.98 12.67
C VAL A 58 -6.99 4.66 12.13
N ARG A 59 -7.93 5.60 12.28
CA ARG A 59 -9.32 5.41 11.82
C ARG A 59 -9.40 5.22 10.31
N TYR A 60 -8.60 5.96 9.54
CA TYR A 60 -8.53 5.80 8.09
C TYR A 60 -8.00 4.42 7.69
N LEU A 61 -6.94 3.94 8.36
CA LEU A 61 -6.39 2.61 8.11
C LEU A 61 -7.43 1.51 8.35
N ASP A 62 -8.21 1.61 9.44
CA ASP A 62 -9.28 0.65 9.73
C ASP A 62 -10.37 0.65 8.64
N GLN A 63 -10.73 1.82 8.11
CA GLN A 63 -11.71 1.94 7.03
C GLN A 63 -11.25 1.25 5.75
N ILE A 64 -10.00 1.50 5.31
CA ILE A 64 -9.49 0.87 4.08
C ILE A 64 -9.31 -0.64 4.24
N ILE A 65 -8.95 -1.11 5.45
CA ILE A 65 -8.88 -2.55 5.77
C ILE A 65 -10.27 -3.18 5.67
N LEU A 66 -11.30 -2.51 6.22
CA LEU A 66 -12.68 -2.98 6.14
C LEU A 66 -13.15 -3.11 4.68
N MET A 67 -12.91 -2.07 3.86
CA MET A 67 -13.24 -2.09 2.43
C MET A 67 -12.51 -3.23 1.71
N HIS A 68 -11.21 -3.40 1.95
CA HIS A 68 -10.41 -4.46 1.33
C HIS A 68 -10.90 -5.86 1.71
N ARG A 69 -11.26 -6.07 2.99
CA ARG A 69 -11.83 -7.33 3.48
C ARG A 69 -13.19 -7.62 2.85
N ALA A 70 -14.06 -6.61 2.75
CA ALA A 70 -15.37 -6.76 2.12
C ALA A 70 -15.24 -7.14 0.64
N LEU A 71 -14.32 -6.48 -0.09
CA LEU A 71 -14.03 -6.80 -1.49
C LEU A 71 -13.46 -8.22 -1.64
N ARG A 72 -12.50 -8.62 -0.80
CA ARG A 72 -11.93 -9.98 -0.81
C ARG A 72 -12.93 -11.06 -0.44
N ALA A 73 -13.83 -10.80 0.50
CA ALA A 73 -14.89 -11.73 0.86
C ALA A 73 -15.83 -11.96 -0.33
N ARG A 74 -16.14 -10.90 -1.09
CA ARG A 74 -16.93 -11.01 -2.32
C ARG A 74 -16.21 -11.78 -3.42
N THR A 75 -14.91 -11.58 -3.61
CA THR A 75 -14.15 -12.37 -4.60
C THR A 75 -14.05 -13.84 -4.19
N ALA A 76 -13.85 -14.13 -2.90
CA ALA A 76 -13.85 -15.51 -2.41
C ALA A 76 -15.22 -16.20 -2.57
N GLN A 77 -16.33 -15.46 -2.48
CA GLN A 77 -17.67 -15.98 -2.80
C GLN A 77 -17.87 -16.23 -4.31
N LEU A 78 -17.08 -15.59 -5.18
CA LEU A 78 -17.05 -15.87 -6.62
C LEU A 78 -16.13 -17.05 -6.98
N ASP A 79 -15.32 -17.55 -6.04
CA ASP A 79 -14.51 -18.77 -6.19
C ASP A 79 -15.33 -20.05 -5.90
N GLU A 80 -16.58 -19.92 -5.41
CA GLU A 80 -17.58 -20.97 -5.54
C GLU A 80 -17.82 -21.17 -7.05
N PRO A 81 -17.63 -22.38 -7.63
CA PRO A 81 -17.63 -22.54 -9.08
C PRO A 81 -18.96 -22.03 -9.63
N PRO A 82 -18.97 -20.97 -10.45
CA PRO A 82 -20.20 -20.57 -11.12
C PRO A 82 -20.63 -21.75 -12.01
N ALA A 83 -21.93 -21.96 -12.15
CA ALA A 83 -22.50 -22.88 -13.14
C ALA A 83 -22.22 -22.44 -14.60
N THR A 84 -21.31 -21.49 -14.82
CA THR A 84 -20.88 -20.94 -16.10
C THR A 84 -19.37 -21.15 -16.28
N PRO A 85 -18.90 -21.38 -17.53
CA PRO A 85 -17.52 -21.75 -17.77
C PRO A 85 -16.58 -20.62 -17.32
N ALA A 86 -15.57 -21.04 -16.55
CA ALA A 86 -14.46 -20.28 -16.00
C ALA A 86 -14.23 -18.90 -16.62
N THR A 87 -14.11 -17.88 -15.76
CA THR A 87 -13.53 -16.55 -16.04
C THR A 87 -12.04 -16.65 -16.38
N SER A 88 -11.66 -17.61 -17.21
CA SER A 88 -10.38 -17.70 -17.89
C SER A 88 -10.47 -16.85 -19.15
N LEU A 89 -9.47 -15.99 -19.36
CA LEU A 89 -9.28 -15.31 -20.63
C LEU A 89 -9.35 -16.34 -21.77
N PRO A 90 -10.10 -16.07 -22.85
CA PRO A 90 -10.03 -16.88 -24.06
C PRO A 90 -8.55 -17.03 -24.48
N PRO A 91 -8.14 -18.20 -24.96
CA PRO A 91 -6.73 -18.47 -25.27
C PRO A 91 -6.13 -17.40 -26.21
N ALA A 92 -6.92 -16.90 -27.16
CA ALA A 92 -6.54 -15.80 -28.03
C ALA A 92 -6.28 -14.47 -27.29
N ALA A 93 -7.10 -14.13 -26.28
CA ALA A 93 -6.91 -12.93 -25.46
C ALA A 93 -5.66 -13.05 -24.57
N ARG A 94 -5.43 -14.23 -23.99
CA ARG A 94 -4.23 -14.53 -23.20
C ARG A 94 -2.95 -14.40 -24.04
N GLU A 95 -2.96 -14.91 -25.27
CA GLU A 95 -1.78 -14.85 -26.14
C GLU A 95 -1.48 -13.42 -26.61
N ARG A 96 -2.51 -12.61 -26.89
CA ARG A 96 -2.36 -11.17 -27.18
C ARG A 96 -1.71 -10.41 -26.03
N LEU A 97 -2.17 -10.64 -24.80
CA LEU A 97 -1.59 -10.02 -23.60
C LEU A 97 -0.14 -10.46 -23.39
N LYS A 98 0.17 -11.74 -23.60
CA LYS A 98 1.53 -12.28 -23.49
C LYS A 98 2.49 -11.63 -24.49
N ARG A 99 2.07 -11.46 -25.75
CA ARG A 99 2.87 -10.76 -26.78
C ARG A 99 3.09 -9.30 -26.43
N ALA A 100 2.05 -8.58 -26.01
CA ALA A 100 2.17 -7.18 -25.62
C ALA A 100 3.18 -6.98 -24.47
N LEU A 101 3.09 -7.78 -23.41
CA LEU A 101 4.04 -7.71 -22.28
C LEU A 101 5.48 -8.07 -22.67
N THR A 102 5.64 -8.99 -23.62
CA THR A 102 6.97 -9.38 -24.12
C THR A 102 7.58 -8.24 -24.93
N ASN A 103 6.77 -7.60 -25.79
CA ASN A 103 7.20 -6.48 -26.61
C ASN A 103 7.60 -5.25 -25.76
N SER A 104 6.80 -4.90 -24.75
CA SER A 104 7.13 -3.79 -23.84
C SER A 104 8.41 -4.05 -23.04
N ARG A 105 8.64 -5.30 -22.61
CA ARG A 105 9.91 -5.68 -21.96
C ARG A 105 11.11 -5.55 -22.90
N THR A 106 10.94 -5.89 -24.19
CA THR A 106 12.03 -5.75 -25.18
C THR A 106 12.31 -4.29 -25.56
N GLU A 107 11.30 -3.41 -25.53
CA GLU A 107 11.46 -1.97 -25.77
C GLU A 107 12.21 -1.28 -24.63
N GLU A 108 11.92 -1.63 -23.37
CA GLU A 108 12.67 -1.13 -22.21
C GLU A 108 14.14 -1.61 -22.21
N LEU A 109 14.40 -2.86 -22.64
CA LEU A 109 15.76 -3.40 -22.75
C LEU A 109 16.55 -2.88 -23.96
N GLY A 110 15.86 -2.44 -25.03
CA GLY A 110 16.49 -1.79 -26.18
C GLY A 110 16.87 -0.34 -25.91
N THR A 111 15.99 0.39 -25.20
CA THR A 111 16.23 1.81 -24.84
C THR A 111 17.28 2.00 -23.75
N GLU A 112 17.49 1.02 -22.87
CA GLU A 112 18.59 1.03 -21.88
C GLU A 112 19.96 0.81 -22.54
N ARG A 113 20.04 0.05 -23.65
CA ARG A 113 21.28 -0.20 -24.38
C ARG A 113 21.73 0.97 -25.25
N ASP A 114 20.78 1.76 -25.76
CA ASP A 114 21.04 2.94 -26.60
C ASP A 114 21.46 4.20 -25.80
N ARG A 115 21.39 4.16 -24.46
CA ARG A 115 21.81 5.27 -23.57
C ARG A 115 23.22 5.07 -23.00
N GLN A 116 23.86 3.93 -23.27
CA GLN A 116 25.16 3.57 -22.69
C GLN A 116 26.32 3.59 -23.70
N ASP A 117 26.05 4.04 -24.93
CA ASP A 117 27.03 4.36 -25.98
C ASP A 117 27.17 5.89 -26.17
#